data_AF-A0A699YUS1-F1
#
_entry.id   AF-A0A699YUS1-F1
#
_cell.length_a   1.000
_cell.length_b   1.000
_cell.length_c   1.000
_cell.angle_alpha   90.00
_cell.angle_beta   90.00
_cell.angle_gamma   90.00
#
_symmetry.space_group_name_H-M   'P 1'
#
loop_
_entity.id
_entity.type
_entity.pdbx_description
1 polymer ?
#
loop_
_entity_poly.entity_id
_entity_poly.type
_entity_poly.pdbx_seq_one_letter_code
_entity_poly.pdbx_strand_id
1 'polypeptide(L)'
;VSMLHTQLEPHLLRRMKKDVLRGMPPKQEQIVRVELTAKQKEVYKQLLARHYPLLARGASSAGATSTALKNVVMQLRKCCAHPYLFGEEGKLQLLDTLMGRLIARGHRTLIYSQ
;
A
#
# COMPACT_ATOMS: atom_id res chain seq x y z
N VAL A 1 -1.47 6.04 31.93
CA VAL A 1 -2.39 6.54 30.86
C VAL A 1 -3.25 7.69 31.37
N SER A 2 -3.76 7.66 32.60
CA SER A 2 -4.59 8.72 33.20
C SER A 2 -3.91 10.09 33.29
N MET A 3 -2.66 10.19 33.77
CA MET A 3 -1.95 11.48 33.92
C MET A 3 -1.80 12.26 32.60
N LEU A 4 -1.44 11.58 31.51
CA LEU A 4 -1.35 12.18 30.17
C LEU A 4 -2.72 12.65 29.66
N HIS A 5 -3.77 11.87 29.94
CA HIS A 5 -5.11 12.24 29.52
C HIS A 5 -5.60 13.52 30.22
N THR A 6 -5.37 13.64 31.53
CA THR A 6 -5.76 14.83 32.32
C THR A 6 -5.00 16.10 31.90
N GLN A 7 -3.73 15.97 31.53
CA GLN A 7 -2.93 17.11 31.05
C GLN A 7 -3.36 17.57 29.65
N LEU A 8 -3.80 16.66 28.78
CA LEU A 8 -4.16 16.96 27.39
C LEU A 8 -5.64 17.30 27.19
N GLU A 9 -6.52 16.90 28.11
CA GLU A 9 -7.97 17.14 28.07
C GLU A 9 -8.39 18.59 27.81
N PRO A 10 -7.79 19.64 28.43
CA PRO A 10 -8.18 21.01 28.14
C PRO A 10 -7.70 21.54 26.77
N HIS A 11 -6.76 20.84 26.11
CA HIS A 11 -6.13 21.31 24.87
C HIS A 11 -6.52 20.49 23.63
N LEU A 12 -7.09 19.29 23.81
CA LEU A 12 -7.38 18.37 22.71
C LEU A 12 -8.84 17.89 22.75
N LEU A 13 -9.58 18.23 21.70
CA LEU A 13 -10.90 17.65 21.45
C LEU A 13 -10.75 16.37 20.63
N ARG A 14 -11.19 15.24 21.20
CA ARG A 14 -11.23 13.93 20.53
C ARG A 14 -12.63 13.34 20.65
N ARG A 15 -13.26 13.01 19.51
CA ARG A 15 -14.53 12.28 19.46
C ARG A 15 -14.40 11.06 18.54
N MET A 16 -15.03 9.94 18.89
CA MET A 16 -15.10 8.80 17.99
C MET A 16 -16.42 8.83 17.22
N LYS A 17 -16.42 8.34 15.98
CA LYS A 17 -17.65 8.28 15.15
C LYS A 17 -18.78 7.51 15.84
N LYS A 18 -18.45 6.47 16.61
CA LYS A 18 -19.40 5.68 17.41
C LYS A 18 -20.13 6.51 18.49
N ASP A 19 -19.48 7.55 19.03
CA ASP A 19 -20.05 8.37 20.12
C ASP A 19 -21.03 9.42 19.57
N VAL A 20 -20.97 9.70 18.27
CA VAL A 20 -21.72 10.78 17.62
C VAL A 20 -22.78 10.25 16.64
N LEU A 21 -22.49 9.16 15.91
CA LEU A 21 -23.32 8.66 14.82
C LEU A 21 -23.85 7.25 15.11
N ARG A 22 -25.03 7.17 15.76
CA ARG A 22 -25.66 5.90 16.16
C ARG A 22 -26.19 5.05 15.00
N GLY A 23 -26.42 5.64 13.82
CA GLY A 23 -26.93 4.94 12.64
C GLY A 23 -25.90 4.69 11.54
N MET A 24 -24.61 4.97 11.77
CA MET A 24 -23.57 4.76 10.76
C MET A 24 -23.21 3.26 10.68
N PRO A 25 -23.27 2.63 9.49
CA PRO A 25 -22.85 1.24 9.34
C PRO A 25 -21.35 1.08 9.65
N PRO A 26 -20.93 -0.10 10.16
CA PRO A 26 -19.54 -0.34 10.50
C PRO A 26 -18.66 -0.29 9.25
N LYS A 27 -17.48 0.33 9.39
CA LYS A 27 -16.44 0.27 8.34
C LYS A 27 -15.95 -1.18 8.25
N GLN A 28 -16.11 -1.80 7.08
CA GLN A 28 -15.49 -3.08 6.76
C GLN A 28 -14.19 -2.83 5.98
N GLU A 29 -13.15 -3.60 6.32
CA GLU A 29 -11.85 -3.53 5.66
C GLU A 29 -11.47 -4.93 5.19
N GLN A 30 -11.21 -5.07 3.90
CA GLN A 30 -10.88 -6.35 3.28
C GLN A 30 -9.55 -6.22 2.54
N ILE A 31 -8.58 -7.06 2.92
CA ILE A 31 -7.28 -7.13 2.26
C ILE A 31 -7.38 -8.14 1.11
N VAL A 32 -7.33 -7.62 -0.12
CA VAL A 32 -7.33 -8.45 -1.33
C VAL A 32 -5.90 -8.73 -1.75
N ARG A 33 -5.47 -9.99 -1.64
CA ARG A 33 -4.15 -10.43 -2.10
C ARG A 33 -4.20 -10.66 -3.61
N VAL A 34 -3.19 -10.16 -4.31
CA VAL A 34 -3.09 -10.22 -5.78
C VAL A 34 -1.75 -10.81 -6.15
N GLU A 35 -1.77 -11.74 -7.11
CA GLU A 35 -0.54 -12.31 -7.65
C GLU A 35 0.11 -11.41 -8.70
N LEU A 36 1.43 -11.50 -8.82
CA LEU A 36 2.18 -10.84 -9.88
C LEU A 36 1.98 -11.56 -11.22
N THR A 37 1.82 -10.79 -12.29
CA THR A 37 1.78 -11.32 -13.66
C THR A 37 3.14 -11.89 -14.06
N ALA A 38 3.20 -12.69 -15.13
CA ALA A 38 4.45 -13.30 -15.61
C ALA A 38 5.52 -12.23 -15.92
N LYS A 39 5.13 -11.16 -16.62
CA LYS A 39 6.01 -10.01 -16.94
C LYS A 39 6.49 -9.29 -15.67
N GLN A 40 5.59 -9.05 -14.70
CA GLN A 40 5.96 -8.45 -13.43
C GLN A 40 6.95 -9.33 -12.66
N LYS A 41 6.75 -10.65 -12.62
CA LYS A 41 7.67 -11.61 -11.96
C LYS A 41 9.05 -11.59 -12.61
N GLU A 42 9.13 -11.52 -13.93
CA GLU A 42 10.40 -11.45 -14.66
C GLU A 42 11.18 -10.18 -14.29
N VAL A 43 10.54 -9.02 -14.36
CA VAL A 43 11.19 -7.74 -14.07
C VAL A 43 11.55 -7.62 -12.59
N TYR A 44 10.71 -8.15 -11.71
CA TYR A 44 11.00 -8.23 -10.28
C TYR A 44 12.28 -9.04 -10.01
N LYS A 45 12.45 -10.18 -10.70
CA LYS A 45 13.69 -11.00 -10.63
C LYS A 45 14.89 -10.26 -11.20
N GLN A 46 14.76 -9.60 -12.35
CA GLN A 46 15.84 -8.84 -12.97
C GLN A 46 16.32 -7.69 -12.08
N LEU A 47 15.38 -6.96 -11.47
CA LEU A 47 15.69 -5.86 -10.55
C LEU A 47 16.41 -6.37 -9.29
N LEU A 48 15.96 -7.50 -8.72
CA LEU A 48 16.65 -8.12 -7.60
C LEU A 48 18.06 -8.59 -7.97
N ALA A 49 18.24 -9.22 -9.14
CA ALA A 49 19.53 -9.71 -9.60
C ALA A 49 20.53 -8.56 -9.79
N ARG A 50 20.10 -7.44 -10.38
CA ARG A 50 20.94 -6.26 -10.60
C ARG A 50 21.43 -5.61 -9.30
N HIS A 51 20.64 -5.71 -8.23
CA HIS A 51 20.98 -5.14 -6.92
C HIS A 51 21.46 -6.17 -5.90
N TYR A 52 21.66 -7.43 -6.31
CA TYR A 52 22.10 -8.53 -5.46
C TYR A 52 23.41 -8.23 -4.69
N PRO A 53 24.44 -7.60 -5.28
CA PRO A 53 25.67 -7.28 -4.55
C PRO A 53 25.46 -6.28 -3.41
N LEU A 54 24.48 -5.39 -3.54
CA LEU A 54 24.11 -4.42 -2.50
C LEU A 54 23.26 -5.06 -1.41
N LEU A 55 22.42 -6.04 -1.78
CA LEU A 55 21.62 -6.82 -0.84
C LEU A 55 22.50 -7.79 -0.02
N ALA A 56 23.49 -8.42 -0.66
CA ALA A 56 24.37 -9.41 -0.04
C ALA A 56 25.35 -8.83 1.00
N ARG A 57 25.71 -7.54 0.89
CA ARG A 57 26.64 -6.88 1.83
C ARG A 57 26.01 -6.54 3.19
N GLY A 58 24.68 -6.60 3.31
CA GLY A 58 23.95 -6.28 4.54
C GLY A 58 24.14 -4.83 5.00
N ALA A 59 23.43 -4.44 6.07
CA ALA A 59 23.44 -3.08 6.62
C ALA A 59 24.74 -2.68 7.35
N SER A 60 25.88 -3.25 6.96
CA SER A 60 27.18 -3.13 7.63
C SER A 60 27.91 -1.81 7.36
N SER A 61 27.43 -0.97 6.43
CA SER A 61 27.94 0.38 6.20
C SER A 61 26.80 1.42 6.29
N ALA A 62 26.70 2.03 7.47
CA ALA A 62 25.62 2.94 7.87
C ALA A 62 25.71 4.30 7.16
N GLY A 63 25.10 4.40 5.96
CA GLY A 63 24.92 5.70 5.28
C GLY A 63 24.53 5.54 3.82
N ALA A 64 25.51 5.26 2.96
CA ALA A 64 25.32 5.16 1.51
C ALA A 64 24.46 3.95 1.08
N THR A 65 24.60 2.82 1.79
CA THR A 65 23.86 1.57 1.52
C THR A 65 22.37 1.71 1.84
N SER A 66 21.98 2.57 2.80
CA SER A 66 20.58 2.79 3.17
C SER A 66 19.76 3.46 2.06
N THR A 67 20.32 4.47 1.40
CA THR A 67 19.66 5.17 0.29
C THR A 67 19.54 4.29 -0.95
N ALA A 68 20.57 3.50 -1.26
CA ALA A 68 20.53 2.54 -2.35
C ALA A 68 19.44 1.48 -2.14
N LEU A 69 19.33 0.92 -0.93
CA LEU A 69 18.28 -0.05 -0.58
C LEU A 69 16.88 0.57 -0.63
N LYS A 70 16.70 1.81 -0.15
CA LYS A 70 15.43 2.55 -0.28
C LYS A 70 15.01 2.70 -1.74
N ASN A 71 15.97 2.99 -2.64
CA ASN A 71 15.70 3.07 -4.07
C ASN A 71 15.28 1.72 -4.65
N VAL A 72 15.92 0.62 -4.25
CA VAL A 72 15.51 -0.74 -4.67
C VAL A 72 14.09 -1.04 -4.24
N VAL A 73 13.75 -0.80 -2.96
CA VAL A 73 12.39 -1.00 -2.45
C VAL A 73 11.38 -0.11 -3.20
N MET A 74 11.74 1.12 -3.51
CA MET A 74 10.88 2.02 -4.29
C MET A 74 10.64 1.48 -5.71
N GLN A 75 11.67 0.98 -6.38
CA GLN A 75 11.53 0.41 -7.72
C GLN A 75 10.71 -0.89 -7.70
N LEU A 76 10.89 -1.74 -6.69
CA LEU A 76 10.04 -2.93 -6.49
C LEU A 76 8.58 -2.54 -6.25
N ARG A 77 8.32 -1.48 -5.46
CA ARG A 77 6.96 -0.94 -5.27
C ARG A 77 6.35 -0.44 -6.57
N LYS A 78 7.11 0.26 -7.41
CA LYS A 78 6.67 0.71 -8.74
C LYS A 78 6.33 -0.47 -9.65
N CYS A 79 7.13 -1.53 -9.63
CA CYS A 79 6.88 -2.73 -10.44
C CYS A 79 5.55 -3.41 -10.13
N CYS A 80 5.10 -3.33 -8.88
CA CYS A 80 3.85 -3.94 -8.44
C CYS A 80 2.61 -3.02 -8.57
N ALA A 81 2.75 -1.78 -9.05
CA ALA A 81 1.69 -0.76 -8.91
C ALA A 81 1.52 0.18 -10.11
N HIS A 82 2.34 0.06 -11.15
CA HIS A 82 2.34 0.99 -12.28
C HIS A 82 1.98 0.31 -13.62
N PRO A 83 0.70 0.39 -14.05
CA PRO A 83 0.17 -0.32 -15.22
C PRO A 83 0.96 -0.14 -16.50
N TYR A 84 1.47 1.07 -16.68
CA TYR A 84 2.12 1.50 -17.90
C TYR A 84 3.56 1.03 -18.06
N LEU A 85 4.21 0.50 -17.01
CA LEU A 85 5.58 -0.01 -17.15
C LEU A 85 5.61 -1.40 -17.81
N PHE A 86 4.55 -2.20 -17.67
CA PHE A 86 4.55 -3.61 -18.11
C PHE A 86 3.33 -4.02 -18.95
N GLY A 87 2.37 -3.13 -19.17
CA GLY A 87 1.16 -3.35 -19.99
C GLY A 87 0.13 -4.30 -19.37
N GLU A 88 0.53 -5.14 -18.42
CA GLU A 88 -0.33 -6.11 -17.74
C GLU A 88 -0.07 -6.13 -16.23
N GLU A 89 -1.02 -5.60 -15.46
CA GLU A 89 -0.98 -5.63 -14.01
C GLU A 89 -2.14 -6.41 -13.41
N GLY A 90 -1.81 -7.38 -12.56
CA GLY A 90 -2.80 -8.18 -11.86
C GLY A 90 -3.72 -7.35 -10.97
N LYS A 91 -3.22 -6.23 -10.43
CA LYS A 91 -4.04 -5.29 -9.63
C LYS A 91 -5.09 -4.59 -10.47
N LEU A 92 -4.73 -4.10 -11.65
CA LEU A 92 -5.66 -3.38 -12.52
C LEU A 92 -6.73 -4.33 -13.09
N GLN A 93 -6.33 -5.55 -13.48
CA GLN A 93 -7.27 -6.58 -13.93
C GLN A 93 -8.30 -6.93 -12.84
N LEU A 94 -7.83 -7.16 -11.61
CA LEU A 94 -8.73 -7.46 -10.51
C LEU A 94 -9.64 -6.26 -10.17
N LEU A 95 -9.06 -5.07 -10.15
CA LEU A 95 -9.81 -3.83 -9.92
C LEU A 95 -10.91 -3.65 -10.96
N ASP A 96 -10.65 -3.90 -12.24
CA ASP A 96 -11.65 -3.79 -13.30
C ASP A 96 -12.82 -4.76 -13.09
N THR A 97 -12.54 -6.03 -12.76
CA THR A 97 -13.61 -7.00 -12.45
C THR A 97 -14.42 -6.64 -11.19
N LEU A 98 -13.81 -5.97 -10.22
CA LEU A 98 -14.49 -5.51 -9.01
C LEU A 98 -15.31 -4.26 -9.29
N MET A 99 -14.76 -3.32 -10.03
CA MET A 99 -15.44 -2.09 -10.43
C MET A 99 -16.66 -2.39 -11.28
N GLY A 100 -16.58 -3.31 -12.25
CA GLY A 100 -17.74 -3.76 -13.02
C GLY A 100 -18.87 -4.30 -12.13
N ARG A 101 -18.53 -5.09 -11.11
CA ARG A 101 -19.50 -5.60 -10.13
C ARG A 101 -20.09 -4.53 -9.21
N LEU A 102 -19.28 -3.56 -8.79
CA LEU A 102 -19.72 -2.47 -7.90
C LEU A 102 -20.61 -1.46 -8.63
N ILE A 103 -20.25 -1.11 -9.86
CA ILE A 103 -21.05 -0.21 -10.71
C ILE A 103 -22.39 -0.84 -11.05
N ALA A 104 -22.43 -2.14 -11.39
CA ALA A 104 -23.68 -2.86 -11.64
C ALA A 104 -24.63 -2.86 -10.44
N ARG A 105 -24.10 -2.78 -9.21
CA ARG A 105 -24.87 -2.67 -7.97
C ARG A 105 -25.21 -1.21 -7.58
N GLY A 106 -24.79 -0.23 -8.37
CA GLY A 106 -25.03 1.20 -8.11
C GLY A 106 -24.14 1.80 -7.02
N HIS A 107 -23.03 1.15 -6.65
CA HIS A 107 -22.10 1.70 -5.67
C HIS A 107 -21.15 2.72 -6.30
N ARG A 108 -20.82 3.78 -5.54
CA ARG A 108 -19.79 4.76 -5.91
C ARG A 108 -18.47 4.39 -5.24
N THR A 109 -17.39 4.35 -6.01
CA THR A 109 -16.06 3.93 -5.54
C THR A 109 -15.09 5.10 -5.55
N LEU A 110 -14.24 5.18 -4.52
CA LEU A 110 -13.09 6.08 -4.46
C LEU A 110 -11.80 5.26 -4.48
N ILE A 111 -10.86 5.63 -5.33
CA ILE A 111 -9.56 4.95 -5.50
C ILE A 111 -8.46 5.91 -5.04
N TYR A 112 -7.58 5.42 -4.17
CA TYR A 112 -6.42 6.14 -3.70
C TYR A 112 -5.14 5.44 -4.17
N SER A 113 -4.19 6.19 -4.72
CA SER A 113 -2.81 5.74 -5.01
C SER A 113 -1.83 6.68 -4.31
N GLN A 114 -0.68 6.14 -3.88
CA GLN A 114 0.45 6.93 -3.42
C GLN A 114 1.32 7.38 -4.58
#